data_AF-A0AAD3CTC8-F1
#
_entry.id   AF-A0AAD3CTC8-F1
#
_cell.length_a   1.000
_cell.length_b   1.000
_cell.length_c   1.000
_cell.angle_alpha   90.00
_cell.angle_beta   90.00
_cell.angle_gamma   90.00
#
_symmetry.space_group_name_H-M   'P 1'
#
loop_
_entity.id
_entity.type
_entity.pdbx_description
1 polymer ?
#
loop_
_entity_poly.entity_id
_entity_poly.type
_entity_poly.pdbx_seq_one_letter_code
_entity_poly.pdbx_strand_id
1 'polypeptide(L)'
;MDYFTPNRDFVHAGSIVLSAKHSTSKLTGEQTIPPIVHIRHEESVRRLNTLSNFYGTADPMATDYDIWAEMKAVTTDLPKLSAKATWVKGHQDDSTAYEDLLFEARENIAMDKKCEEMRQSDEQTPPIPYFSSERAQVLVGGTPITQQLRYYIHIYTEGSPLHDYICRKLSWSRDTFDKVNWPALELYLKNLPGDKRTNVIKMQHGWIFTAERDHLFQSKTTAEYETRTESPCCPFKCNDIDYKWHFLTCKKSPLHSQVTKELKPFIQTMRSLQSDPNIMSVILNRLRTFLKGLPHKRITLPQRSK
;
A
#
# COMPACT_ATOMS: atom_id res chain seq x y z
N MET A 1 -15.42 10.62 -12.26
CA MET A 1 -15.80 9.91 -11.02
C MET A 1 -15.57 8.45 -11.31
N ASP A 2 -14.97 7.71 -10.37
CA ASP A 2 -14.34 6.38 -10.51
C ASP A 2 -12.88 6.43 -11.00
N TYR A 3 -11.95 6.84 -10.14
CA TYR A 3 -10.50 6.81 -10.47
C TYR A 3 -9.63 5.97 -9.54
N PHE A 4 -10.23 5.24 -8.59
CA PHE A 4 -9.50 4.26 -7.78
C PHE A 4 -10.46 3.12 -7.41
N THR A 5 -10.79 2.26 -8.36
CA THR A 5 -11.19 0.89 -8.02
C THR A 5 -9.96 0.22 -7.44
N PRO A 6 -9.92 -0.09 -6.13
CA PRO A 6 -8.83 -0.84 -5.55
C PRO A 6 -8.76 -2.17 -6.29
N ASN A 7 -7.54 -2.54 -6.68
CA ASN A 7 -7.25 -3.84 -7.26
C ASN A 7 -7.87 -4.93 -6.37
N ARG A 8 -8.71 -5.81 -6.94
CA ARG A 8 -9.51 -6.83 -6.23
C ARG A 8 -8.69 -7.92 -5.53
N ASP A 9 -7.37 -7.80 -5.50
CA ASP A 9 -6.46 -8.87 -5.10
C ASP A 9 -5.70 -8.56 -3.82
N PHE A 10 -6.37 -8.20 -2.73
CA PHE A 10 -5.78 -8.28 -1.38
C PHE A 10 -6.88 -8.55 -0.34
N VAL A 11 -7.44 -9.75 -0.38
CA VAL A 11 -8.21 -10.32 0.72
C VAL A 11 -7.33 -11.37 1.40
N HIS A 12 -6.39 -10.93 2.23
CA HIS A 12 -6.05 -11.72 3.41
C HIS A 12 -7.02 -11.32 4.51
N ALA A 13 -8.28 -11.72 4.34
CA ALA A 13 -9.16 -11.86 5.47
C ALA A 13 -8.58 -12.98 6.32
N GLY A 14 -7.92 -12.63 7.42
CA GLY A 14 -7.62 -13.58 8.46
C GLY A 14 -8.95 -14.08 9.00
N SER A 15 -9.42 -15.22 8.54
CA SER A 15 -10.66 -15.82 9.03
C SER A 15 -10.53 -16.07 10.53
N ILE A 16 -11.29 -15.33 11.32
CA ILE A 16 -11.50 -15.65 12.74
C ILE A 16 -12.51 -16.79 12.76
N VAL A 17 -11.99 -18.00 12.72
CA VAL A 17 -12.79 -19.21 12.92
C VAL A 17 -13.00 -19.38 14.42
N LEU A 18 -14.25 -19.26 14.87
CA LEU A 18 -14.67 -19.58 16.23
C LEU A 18 -15.31 -20.97 16.22
N SER A 19 -14.61 -21.98 16.75
CA SER A 19 -15.26 -23.26 17.10
C SER A 19 -15.65 -23.19 18.58
N ALA A 20 -16.95 -23.29 18.87
CA ALA A 20 -17.49 -23.29 20.22
C ALA A 20 -17.93 -24.70 20.60
N LYS A 21 -17.35 -25.26 21.67
CA LYS A 21 -17.84 -26.50 22.27
C LYS A 21 -19.17 -26.24 22.97
N HIS A 22 -20.27 -26.77 22.46
CA HIS A 22 -21.53 -26.86 23.20
C HIS A 22 -21.62 -28.25 23.83
N SER A 23 -21.24 -28.37 25.10
CA SER A 23 -21.60 -29.55 25.89
C SER A 23 -23.02 -29.33 26.39
N THR A 24 -24.01 -29.90 25.70
CA THR A 24 -25.38 -29.92 26.18
C THR A 24 -25.46 -30.90 27.36
N SER A 25 -25.17 -30.44 28.59
CA SER A 25 -25.64 -31.15 29.77
C SER A 25 -27.13 -30.84 29.94
N LYS A 26 -27.95 -31.86 29.78
CA LYS A 26 -29.38 -31.79 30.12
C LYS A 26 -29.49 -31.42 31.60
N LEU A 27 -30.20 -30.34 31.89
CA LEU A 27 -30.91 -30.00 33.13
C LEU A 27 -30.78 -30.98 34.31
N THR A 28 -29.59 -31.13 34.89
CA THR A 28 -29.37 -31.72 36.21
C THR A 28 -28.15 -31.08 36.85
N GLY A 29 -28.31 -29.92 37.50
CA GLY A 29 -27.46 -29.42 38.60
C GLY A 29 -25.92 -29.41 38.48
N GLU A 30 -25.31 -29.73 37.34
CA GLU A 30 -23.87 -29.88 37.20
C GLU A 30 -23.26 -28.71 36.42
N GLN A 31 -22.10 -28.28 36.91
CA GLN A 31 -21.30 -27.15 36.43
C GLN A 31 -21.33 -27.02 34.91
N THR A 32 -21.86 -25.89 34.43
CA THR A 32 -21.69 -25.46 33.04
C THR A 32 -20.21 -25.22 32.80
N ILE A 33 -19.53 -26.20 32.20
CA ILE A 33 -18.17 -26.03 31.69
C ILE A 33 -18.25 -24.88 30.67
N PRO A 34 -17.46 -23.81 30.85
CA PRO A 34 -17.55 -22.69 29.94
C PRO A 34 -17.12 -23.13 28.52
N PRO A 35 -17.76 -22.62 27.46
CA PRO A 35 -17.38 -22.93 26.09
C PRO A 35 -15.91 -22.59 25.84
N ILE A 36 -15.11 -23.59 25.49
CA ILE A 36 -13.76 -23.37 25.00
C ILE A 36 -13.88 -22.92 23.54
N VAL A 37 -13.20 -21.81 23.22
CA VAL A 37 -13.20 -21.22 21.88
C VAL A 37 -11.79 -21.33 21.32
N HIS A 38 -11.61 -22.19 20.32
CA HIS A 38 -10.33 -22.40 19.66
C HIS A 38 -10.14 -21.41 18.51
N ILE A 39 -8.95 -20.80 18.43
CA ILE A 39 -8.70 -19.66 17.54
C ILE A 39 -7.36 -19.83 16.86
N ARG A 40 -7.42 -19.77 15.54
CA ARG A 40 -6.34 -20.13 14.63
C ARG A 40 -5.30 -19.03 14.43
N HIS A 41 -5.70 -17.78 14.56
CA HIS A 41 -4.86 -16.64 14.22
C HIS A 41 -4.19 -16.08 15.49
N GLU A 42 -2.86 -16.08 15.51
CA GLU A 42 -2.05 -15.67 16.66
C GLU A 42 -2.39 -14.25 17.12
N GLU A 43 -2.57 -13.32 16.17
CA GLU A 43 -2.96 -11.95 16.47
C GLU A 43 -4.36 -11.87 17.08
N SER A 44 -5.28 -12.76 16.68
CA SER A 44 -6.61 -12.86 17.28
C SER A 44 -6.56 -13.37 18.72
N VAL A 45 -5.67 -14.33 19.02
CA VAL A 45 -5.41 -14.80 20.39
C VAL A 45 -4.79 -13.68 21.24
N ARG A 46 -3.79 -12.98 20.71
CA ARG A 46 -3.16 -11.82 21.38
C ARG A 46 -4.21 -10.76 21.74
N ARG A 47 -5.08 -10.42 20.78
CA ARG A 47 -6.13 -9.41 20.96
C ARG A 47 -7.20 -9.84 21.95
N LEU A 48 -7.61 -11.11 21.92
CA LEU A 48 -8.55 -11.69 22.90
C LEU A 48 -8.03 -11.62 24.33
N ASN A 49 -6.76 -11.98 24.52
CA ASN A 49 -6.11 -11.87 25.82
C ASN A 49 -6.02 -10.42 26.32
N THR A 50 -6.14 -9.43 25.43
CA THR A 50 -6.16 -7.99 25.77
C THR A 50 -7.56 -7.36 25.77
N LEU A 51 -8.64 -8.12 25.54
CA LEU A 51 -10.01 -7.58 25.48
C LEU A 51 -10.42 -6.83 26.74
N SER A 52 -9.93 -7.23 27.91
CA SER A 52 -10.21 -6.54 29.18
C SER A 52 -9.82 -5.06 29.14
N ASN A 53 -8.79 -4.70 28.36
CA ASN A 53 -8.30 -3.33 28.19
C ASN A 53 -8.43 -2.81 26.74
N PHE A 54 -9.36 -3.37 25.95
CA PHE A 54 -9.49 -3.10 24.51
C PHE A 54 -9.52 -1.59 24.18
N TYR A 55 -10.40 -0.82 24.82
CA TYR A 55 -10.52 0.62 24.56
C TYR A 55 -9.30 1.45 25.00
N GLY A 56 -8.44 0.89 25.86
CA GLY A 56 -7.20 1.55 26.28
C GLY A 56 -6.01 1.32 25.34
N THR A 57 -6.08 0.31 24.46
CA THR A 57 -4.94 -0.12 23.63
C THR A 57 -5.23 -0.25 22.15
N ALA A 58 -6.50 -0.34 21.74
CA ALA A 58 -6.88 -0.50 20.34
C ALA A 58 -6.76 0.84 19.59
N ASP A 59 -6.06 0.83 18.45
CA ASP A 59 -6.14 1.92 17.46
C ASP A 59 -7.47 1.78 16.70
N PRO A 60 -8.40 2.75 16.77
CA PRO A 60 -9.64 2.72 15.99
C PRO A 60 -9.43 2.70 14.47
N MET A 61 -8.22 3.04 14.01
CA MET A 61 -7.84 3.01 12.60
C MET A 61 -7.18 1.69 12.19
N ALA A 62 -7.04 0.73 13.11
CA ALA A 62 -6.48 -0.58 12.81
C ALA A 62 -7.43 -1.43 11.97
N THR A 63 -6.85 -2.34 11.19
CA THR A 63 -7.59 -3.36 10.45
C THR A 63 -8.45 -4.21 11.38
N ASP A 64 -9.70 -4.41 10.96
CA ASP A 64 -10.75 -5.21 11.59
C ASP A 64 -11.20 -4.68 12.97
N TYR A 65 -10.97 -3.39 13.27
CA TYR A 65 -11.37 -2.75 14.54
C TYR A 65 -12.85 -2.98 14.88
N ASP A 66 -13.72 -2.93 13.88
CA ASP A 66 -15.16 -3.18 13.93
C ASP A 66 -15.48 -4.55 14.55
N ILE A 67 -14.84 -5.61 14.04
CA ILE A 67 -15.00 -6.96 14.56
C ILE A 67 -14.51 -7.07 16.00
N TRP A 68 -13.39 -6.41 16.34
CA TRP A 68 -12.84 -6.47 17.70
C TRP A 68 -13.69 -5.73 18.73
N ALA A 69 -14.22 -4.56 18.35
CA ALA A 69 -15.15 -3.81 19.18
C ALA A 69 -16.42 -4.63 19.45
N GLU A 70 -16.91 -5.35 18.45
CA GLU A 70 -18.08 -6.20 18.59
C GLU A 70 -17.80 -7.43 19.46
N MET A 71 -16.66 -8.09 19.26
CA MET A 71 -16.24 -9.19 20.13
C MET A 71 -16.15 -8.75 21.60
N LYS A 72 -15.68 -7.51 21.86
CA LYS A 72 -15.66 -6.95 23.21
C LYS A 72 -17.08 -6.74 23.76
N ALA A 73 -17.98 -6.17 22.97
CA ALA A 73 -19.36 -5.94 23.38
C ALA A 73 -20.06 -7.27 23.73
N VAL A 74 -20.02 -8.24 22.81
CA VAL A 74 -20.65 -9.56 22.99
C VAL A 74 -20.08 -10.31 24.20
N THR A 75 -18.76 -10.27 24.42
CA THR A 75 -18.15 -10.94 25.58
C THR A 75 -18.49 -10.26 26.91
N THR A 76 -18.74 -8.94 26.91
CA THR A 76 -19.26 -8.24 28.09
C THR A 76 -20.72 -8.57 28.36
N ASP A 77 -21.55 -8.69 27.31
CA ASP A 77 -22.98 -8.99 27.45
C ASP A 77 -23.26 -10.46 27.81
N LEU A 78 -22.28 -11.34 27.59
CA LEU A 78 -22.33 -12.76 27.94
C LEU A 78 -21.32 -13.10 29.07
N PRO A 79 -21.49 -12.60 30.30
CA PRO A 79 -20.51 -12.76 31.38
C PRO A 79 -20.29 -14.21 31.83
N LYS A 80 -21.18 -15.13 31.44
CA LYS A 80 -21.03 -16.58 31.69
C LYS A 80 -20.17 -17.29 30.64
N LEU A 81 -19.79 -16.62 29.57
CA LEU A 81 -18.91 -17.14 28.53
C LEU A 81 -17.45 -16.94 28.97
N SER A 82 -16.85 -17.94 29.62
CA SER A 82 -15.41 -17.94 29.86
C SER A 82 -14.69 -18.57 28.65
N ALA A 83 -14.30 -17.72 27.70
CA ALA A 83 -13.58 -18.16 26.52
C ALA A 83 -12.08 -18.31 26.83
N LYS A 84 -11.55 -19.53 26.69
CA LYS A 84 -10.09 -19.77 26.67
C LYS A 84 -9.62 -19.83 25.22
N ALA A 85 -8.88 -18.81 24.78
CA ALA A 85 -8.27 -18.79 23.46
C ALA A 85 -6.97 -19.61 23.44
N THR A 86 -6.86 -20.55 22.51
CA THR A 86 -5.63 -21.31 22.26
C THR A 86 -5.29 -21.29 20.79
N TRP A 87 -4.04 -20.99 20.46
CA TRP A 87 -3.53 -21.12 19.10
C TRP A 87 -3.39 -22.60 18.73
N VAL A 88 -3.92 -22.98 17.56
CA VAL A 88 -3.79 -24.32 16.99
C VAL A 88 -3.04 -24.18 15.66
N LYS A 89 -1.98 -24.97 15.47
CA LYS A 89 -1.19 -24.94 14.26
C LYS A 89 -2.07 -25.33 13.06
N GLY A 90 -1.96 -24.61 11.96
CA GLY A 90 -2.61 -24.98 10.69
C GLY A 90 -1.90 -26.15 10.01
N HIS A 91 -2.61 -26.82 9.09
CA HIS A 91 -2.07 -27.85 8.20
C HIS A 91 -1.25 -28.95 8.91
N GLN A 92 -1.75 -29.43 10.05
CA GLN A 92 -1.09 -30.53 10.78
C GLN A 92 -1.24 -31.88 10.04
N ASP A 93 -2.24 -31.97 9.17
CA ASP A 93 -2.51 -33.08 8.25
C ASP A 93 -1.45 -33.27 7.15
N ASP A 94 -0.56 -32.29 6.92
CA ASP A 94 0.59 -32.45 6.01
C ASP A 94 1.62 -33.47 6.52
N SER A 95 1.64 -33.73 7.83
CA SER A 95 2.69 -34.50 8.50
C SER A 95 2.18 -35.57 9.46
N THR A 96 0.88 -35.64 9.70
CA THR A 96 0.24 -36.57 10.64
C THR A 96 -1.10 -36.99 10.07
N ALA A 97 -1.43 -38.28 10.10
CA ALA A 97 -2.72 -38.78 9.61
C ALA A 97 -3.88 -38.13 10.39
N TYR A 98 -4.99 -37.85 9.71
CA TYR A 98 -6.12 -37.11 10.29
C TYR A 98 -6.67 -37.76 11.56
N GLU A 99 -6.65 -39.08 11.61
CA GLU A 99 -7.13 -39.94 12.69
C GLU A 99 -6.27 -39.80 13.96
N ASP A 100 -4.98 -39.51 13.78
CA ASP A 100 -3.99 -39.34 14.84
C ASP A 100 -3.92 -37.88 15.35
N LEU A 101 -4.64 -36.96 14.69
CA LEU A 101 -4.72 -35.56 15.12
C LEU A 101 -5.58 -35.40 16.37
N LEU A 102 -5.11 -34.51 17.25
CA LEU A 102 -5.93 -34.01 18.36
C LEU A 102 -7.24 -33.43 17.83
N PHE A 103 -8.29 -33.49 18.66
CA PHE A 103 -9.62 -33.01 18.30
C PHE A 103 -9.59 -31.56 17.78
N GLU A 104 -8.85 -30.69 18.44
CA GLU A 104 -8.70 -29.27 18.09
C GLU A 104 -8.09 -29.08 16.69
N ALA A 105 -7.13 -29.93 16.32
CA ALA A 105 -6.50 -29.89 15.00
C ALA A 105 -7.45 -30.39 13.92
N ARG A 106 -8.25 -31.42 14.19
CA ARG A 106 -9.30 -31.91 13.28
C ARG A 106 -10.39 -30.86 13.03
N GLU A 107 -10.87 -30.20 14.09
CA GLU A 107 -11.83 -29.10 13.99
C GLU A 107 -11.27 -27.92 13.19
N ASN A 108 -9.99 -27.59 13.39
CA ASN A 108 -9.32 -26.53 12.63
C ASN A 108 -9.30 -26.83 11.13
N ILE A 109 -8.99 -28.08 10.73
CA ILE A 109 -9.01 -28.52 9.34
C ILE A 109 -10.43 -28.50 8.76
N ALA A 110 -11.41 -28.99 9.51
CA ALA A 110 -12.81 -28.98 9.08
C ALA A 110 -13.32 -27.55 8.84
N MET A 111 -12.94 -26.61 9.70
CA MET A 111 -13.32 -25.21 9.54
C MET A 111 -12.59 -24.53 8.38
N ASP A 112 -11.33 -24.84 8.12
CA ASP A 112 -10.63 -24.35 6.92
C ASP A 112 -11.32 -24.77 5.66
N LYS A 113 -11.67 -26.05 5.57
CA LYS A 113 -12.37 -26.60 4.43
C LYS A 113 -13.67 -25.84 4.21
N LYS A 114 -14.43 -25.59 5.29
CA LYS A 114 -15.69 -24.84 5.22
C LYS A 114 -15.47 -23.36 4.82
N CYS A 115 -14.41 -22.72 5.32
CA CYS A 115 -14.05 -21.36 4.91
C CYS A 115 -13.64 -21.30 3.43
N GLU A 116 -12.92 -22.29 2.94
CA GLU A 116 -12.52 -22.39 1.54
C GLU A 116 -13.72 -22.67 0.64
N GLU A 117 -14.61 -23.59 1.03
CA GLU A 117 -15.87 -23.86 0.33
C GLU A 117 -16.72 -22.58 0.21
N MET A 118 -16.85 -21.82 1.30
CA MET A 118 -17.55 -20.53 1.30
C MET A 118 -16.86 -19.52 0.38
N ARG A 119 -15.52 -19.44 0.42
CA ARG A 119 -14.72 -18.54 -0.42
C ARG A 119 -14.87 -18.85 -1.91
N GLN A 120 -15.00 -20.14 -2.26
CA GLN A 120 -15.16 -20.61 -3.64
C GLN A 120 -16.62 -20.62 -4.10
N SER A 121 -17.58 -20.47 -3.19
CA SER A 121 -18.99 -20.45 -3.54
C SER A 121 -19.36 -19.18 -4.31
N ASP A 122 -20.40 -19.29 -5.14
CA ASP A 122 -21.05 -18.14 -5.79
C ASP A 122 -22.08 -17.46 -4.87
N GLU A 123 -22.17 -17.87 -3.60
CA GLU A 123 -23.11 -17.26 -2.66
C GLU A 123 -22.71 -15.82 -2.38
N GLN A 124 -23.70 -14.92 -2.45
CA GLN A 124 -23.47 -13.52 -2.18
C GLN A 124 -23.11 -13.32 -0.71
N THR A 125 -21.91 -12.80 -0.45
CA THR A 125 -21.50 -12.43 0.91
C THR A 125 -22.49 -11.41 1.48
N PRO A 126 -22.99 -11.59 2.71
CA PRO A 126 -23.87 -10.61 3.32
C PRO A 126 -23.14 -9.27 3.44
N PRO A 127 -23.88 -8.14 3.35
CA PRO A 127 -23.29 -6.83 3.57
C PRO A 127 -22.68 -6.76 4.98
N ILE A 128 -21.54 -6.08 5.09
CA ILE A 128 -20.89 -5.84 6.39
C ILE A 128 -21.86 -5.01 7.25
N PRO A 129 -22.30 -5.52 8.40
CA PRO A 129 -23.23 -4.80 9.26
C PRO A 129 -22.54 -3.60 9.91
N TYR A 130 -23.33 -2.60 10.27
CA TYR A 130 -22.89 -1.55 11.19
C TYR A 130 -23.04 -2.06 12.63
N PHE A 131 -21.94 -2.15 13.36
CA PHE A 131 -21.98 -2.54 14.76
C PHE A 131 -22.16 -1.30 15.64
N SER A 132 -23.00 -1.37 16.68
CA SER A 132 -23.09 -0.25 17.64
C SER A 132 -21.79 -0.07 18.42
N SER A 133 -20.96 -1.12 18.52
CA SER A 133 -19.70 -1.17 19.23
C SER A 133 -18.57 -0.38 18.55
N GLU A 134 -18.57 -0.26 17.22
CA GLU A 134 -17.54 0.47 16.45
C GLU A 134 -17.71 2.01 16.53
N ARG A 135 -18.86 2.50 17.01
CA ARG A 135 -19.26 3.92 17.17
C ARG A 135 -19.36 4.75 15.90
N ALA A 136 -18.53 4.45 14.90
CA ALA A 136 -18.52 5.09 13.60
C ALA A 136 -17.97 4.10 12.56
N GLN A 137 -18.57 4.12 11.37
CA GLN A 137 -18.14 3.33 10.23
C GLN A 137 -17.87 4.27 9.06
N VAL A 138 -16.77 4.06 8.35
CA VAL A 138 -16.45 4.83 7.15
C VAL A 138 -16.93 4.07 5.93
N LEU A 139 -17.70 4.75 5.10
CA LEU A 139 -18.21 4.20 3.85
C LEU A 139 -17.55 4.90 2.66
N VAL A 140 -17.16 4.11 1.68
CA VAL A 140 -16.64 4.58 0.39
C VAL A 140 -17.57 4.03 -0.69
N GLY A 141 -18.25 4.93 -1.42
CA GLY A 141 -19.22 4.51 -2.43
C GLY A 141 -20.38 3.67 -1.88
N GLY A 142 -20.73 3.85 -0.60
CA GLY A 142 -21.74 3.04 0.09
C GLY A 142 -21.22 1.70 0.66
N THR A 143 -19.95 1.37 0.45
CA THR A 143 -19.33 0.15 0.97
C THR A 143 -18.53 0.44 2.24
N PRO A 144 -18.76 -0.28 3.35
CA PRO A 144 -17.95 -0.16 4.57
C PRO A 144 -16.48 -0.50 4.31
N ILE A 145 -15.58 0.31 4.88
CA ILE A 145 -14.14 0.09 4.85
C ILE A 145 -13.68 -0.41 6.22
N THR A 146 -13.27 -1.68 6.30
CA THR A 146 -12.83 -2.33 7.55
C THR A 146 -11.31 -2.43 7.67
N GLN A 147 -10.58 -2.07 6.60
CA GLN A 147 -9.11 -2.19 6.53
C GLN A 147 -8.48 -0.96 5.89
N GLN A 148 -7.22 -0.71 6.25
CA GLN A 148 -6.41 0.38 5.68
C GLN A 148 -7.12 1.75 5.73
N LEU A 149 -7.84 2.02 6.82
CA LEU A 149 -8.71 3.18 6.92
C LEU A 149 -7.99 4.50 6.64
N ARG A 150 -6.76 4.65 7.17
CA ARG A 150 -5.90 5.83 6.92
C ARG A 150 -5.58 6.03 5.43
N TYR A 151 -5.33 4.93 4.70
CA TYR A 151 -5.03 4.98 3.27
C TYR A 151 -6.25 5.46 2.49
N TYR A 152 -7.42 4.89 2.76
CA TYR A 152 -8.65 5.31 2.11
C TYR A 152 -9.01 6.76 2.43
N ILE A 153 -8.97 7.16 3.69
CA ILE A 153 -9.19 8.57 4.08
C ILE A 153 -8.25 9.47 3.28
N HIS A 154 -6.95 9.16 3.25
CA HIS A 154 -5.98 9.97 2.53
C HIS A 154 -6.26 10.06 1.02
N ILE A 155 -6.61 8.95 0.37
CA ILE A 155 -6.95 8.96 -1.06
C ILE A 155 -8.21 9.78 -1.32
N TYR A 156 -9.24 9.62 -0.50
CA TYR A 156 -10.52 10.29 -0.73
C TYR A 156 -10.49 11.78 -0.34
N THR A 157 -9.60 12.20 0.56
CA THR A 157 -9.42 13.62 0.89
C THR A 157 -8.38 14.30 -0.01
N GLU A 158 -7.23 13.67 -0.23
CA GLU A 158 -6.07 14.30 -0.90
C GLU A 158 -5.86 13.85 -2.35
N GLY A 159 -6.51 12.77 -2.80
CA GLY A 159 -6.27 12.20 -4.13
C GLY A 159 -6.59 13.16 -5.27
N SER A 160 -7.77 13.81 -5.24
CA SER A 160 -8.16 14.79 -6.28
C SER A 160 -7.29 16.05 -6.23
N PRO A 161 -7.05 16.69 -5.05
CA PRO A 161 -6.10 17.80 -4.96
C PRO A 161 -4.69 17.47 -5.49
N LEU A 162 -4.18 16.28 -5.17
CA LEU A 162 -2.86 15.84 -5.62
C LEU A 162 -2.82 15.61 -7.13
N HIS A 163 -3.85 14.96 -7.68
CA HIS A 163 -4.02 14.78 -9.11
C HIS A 163 -4.01 16.14 -9.84
N ASP A 164 -4.80 17.11 -9.36
CA ASP A 164 -4.91 18.43 -9.99
C ASP A 164 -3.60 19.22 -9.85
N TYR A 165 -2.91 19.10 -8.71
CA TYR A 165 -1.58 19.67 -8.52
C TYR A 165 -0.56 19.12 -9.53
N ILE A 166 -0.51 17.80 -9.73
CA ILE A 166 0.43 17.17 -10.67
C ILE A 166 0.10 17.60 -12.11
N CYS A 167 -1.17 17.56 -12.51
CA CYS A 167 -1.61 17.99 -13.83
C CYS A 167 -1.22 19.44 -14.11
N ARG A 168 -1.48 20.36 -13.16
CA ARG A 168 -1.10 21.77 -13.27
C ARG A 168 0.42 21.95 -13.34
N LYS A 169 1.16 21.30 -12.44
CA LYS A 169 2.63 21.44 -12.32
C LYS A 169 3.35 20.95 -13.57
N LEU A 170 2.89 19.86 -14.17
CA LEU A 170 3.52 19.24 -15.34
C LEU A 170 2.87 19.66 -16.65
N SER A 171 1.83 20.51 -16.60
CA SER A 171 1.00 20.87 -17.76
C SER A 171 0.43 19.64 -18.47
N TRP A 172 0.04 18.63 -17.71
CA TRP A 172 -0.56 17.39 -18.21
C TRP A 172 -2.07 17.52 -18.30
N SER A 173 -2.64 16.93 -19.34
CA SER A 173 -4.07 16.60 -19.35
C SER A 173 -4.35 15.44 -18.39
N ARG A 174 -5.61 15.28 -17.97
CA ARG A 174 -6.04 14.11 -17.17
C ARG A 174 -5.73 12.79 -17.89
N ASP A 175 -6.00 12.72 -19.19
CA ASP A 175 -5.64 11.58 -20.04
C ASP A 175 -4.13 11.27 -20.03
N THR A 176 -3.26 12.29 -19.94
CA THR A 176 -1.81 12.05 -19.82
C THR A 176 -1.46 11.49 -18.44
N PHE A 177 -2.09 11.98 -17.39
CA PHE A 177 -1.93 11.47 -16.03
C PHE A 177 -2.34 10.00 -15.94
N ASP A 178 -3.45 9.63 -16.55
CA ASP A 178 -4.00 8.25 -16.54
C ASP A 178 -3.15 7.25 -17.34
N LYS A 179 -2.30 7.73 -18.26
CA LYS A 179 -1.35 6.89 -19.00
C LYS A 179 -0.13 6.47 -18.17
N VAL A 180 0.09 7.08 -17.01
CA VAL A 180 1.19 6.69 -16.11
C VAL A 180 0.77 5.43 -15.35
N ASN A 181 1.65 4.42 -15.34
CA ASN A 181 1.45 3.23 -14.52
C ASN A 181 1.78 3.53 -13.05
N TRP A 182 0.85 4.20 -12.35
CA TRP A 182 0.97 4.54 -10.94
C TRP A 182 1.15 3.32 -10.02
N PRO A 183 0.44 2.18 -10.23
CA PRO A 183 0.66 0.98 -9.42
C PRO A 183 2.09 0.44 -9.49
N ALA A 184 2.69 0.43 -10.69
CA ALA A 184 4.09 0.02 -10.85
C ALA A 184 5.06 0.98 -10.13
N LEU A 185 4.79 2.29 -10.20
CA LEU A 185 5.56 3.29 -9.47
C LEU A 185 5.43 3.10 -7.95
N GLU A 186 4.22 2.87 -7.45
CA GLU A 186 3.95 2.61 -6.03
C GLU A 186 4.72 1.37 -5.55
N LEU A 187 4.66 0.27 -6.29
CA LEU A 187 5.38 -0.96 -5.98
C LEU A 187 6.89 -0.73 -5.93
N TYR A 188 7.44 -0.01 -6.91
CA TYR A 188 8.85 0.37 -6.92
C TYR A 188 9.21 1.20 -5.68
N LEU A 189 8.43 2.22 -5.35
CA LEU A 189 8.69 3.09 -4.20
C LEU A 189 8.57 2.34 -2.87
N LYS A 190 7.62 1.40 -2.73
CA LYS A 190 7.48 0.56 -1.53
C LYS A 190 8.70 -0.33 -1.29
N ASN A 191 9.38 -0.76 -2.35
CA ASN A 191 10.57 -1.61 -2.28
C ASN A 191 11.88 -0.83 -2.01
N LEU A 192 11.82 0.50 -1.92
CA LEU A 192 12.99 1.31 -1.58
C LEU A 192 13.12 1.54 -0.07
N PRO A 193 14.36 1.57 0.47
CA PRO A 193 14.63 2.12 1.80
C PRO A 193 14.05 3.53 1.97
N GLY A 194 13.61 3.89 3.17
CA GLY A 194 12.83 5.12 3.41
C GLY A 194 13.55 6.42 3.01
N ASP A 195 14.85 6.49 3.21
CA ASP A 195 15.73 7.59 2.79
C ASP A 195 15.81 7.69 1.26
N LYS A 196 16.03 6.57 0.58
CA LYS A 196 16.08 6.51 -0.90
C LYS A 196 14.72 6.85 -1.51
N ARG A 197 13.63 6.32 -0.96
CA ARG A 197 12.26 6.62 -1.38
C ARG A 197 11.99 8.12 -1.34
N THR A 198 12.35 8.77 -0.23
CA THR A 198 12.19 10.23 -0.06
C THR A 198 12.96 11.00 -1.13
N ASN A 199 14.22 10.60 -1.39
CA ASN A 199 15.05 11.25 -2.40
C ASN A 199 14.51 11.06 -3.83
N VAL A 200 14.01 9.86 -4.16
CA VAL A 200 13.39 9.59 -5.46
C VAL A 200 12.13 10.41 -5.67
N ILE A 201 11.23 10.47 -4.67
CA ILE A 201 10.01 11.29 -4.74
C ILE A 201 10.37 12.76 -4.92
N LYS A 202 11.34 13.26 -4.15
CA LYS A 202 11.86 14.62 -4.31
C LYS A 202 12.38 14.85 -5.73
N MET A 203 13.16 13.92 -6.28
CA MET A 203 13.71 14.04 -7.63
C MET A 203 12.62 14.04 -8.71
N GLN A 204 11.62 13.17 -8.61
CA GLN A 204 10.51 13.07 -9.56
C GLN A 204 9.71 14.37 -9.63
N HIS A 205 9.48 15.01 -8.49
CA HIS A 205 8.71 16.24 -8.42
C HIS A 205 9.57 17.52 -8.43
N GLY A 206 10.87 17.44 -8.72
CA GLY A 206 11.76 18.60 -8.75
C GLY A 206 11.99 19.27 -7.39
N TRP A 207 11.83 18.52 -6.30
CA TRP A 207 12.08 18.91 -4.92
C TRP A 207 13.45 18.43 -4.38
N ILE A 208 14.45 18.26 -5.25
CA ILE A 208 15.85 18.02 -4.83
C ILE A 208 16.57 19.33 -4.53
N PHE A 209 17.45 19.33 -3.53
CA PHE A 209 18.15 20.54 -3.11
C PHE A 209 19.09 21.01 -4.25
N THR A 210 18.82 22.19 -4.79
CA THR A 210 19.59 22.85 -5.86
C THR A 210 19.81 24.31 -5.45
N ALA A 211 20.78 25.00 -6.06
CA ALA A 211 21.03 26.42 -5.75
C ALA A 211 19.78 27.29 -5.99
N GLU A 212 18.98 26.97 -7.02
CA GLU A 212 17.70 27.68 -7.25
C GLU A 212 16.72 27.53 -6.09
N ARG A 213 16.72 26.37 -5.44
CA ARG A 213 15.80 26.11 -4.34
C ARG A 213 16.32 26.64 -3.01
N ASP A 214 17.62 26.63 -2.82
CA ASP A 214 18.24 27.37 -1.72
C ASP A 214 17.92 28.87 -1.83
N HIS A 215 17.98 29.43 -3.05
CA HIS A 215 17.54 30.81 -3.29
C HIS A 215 16.06 31.01 -2.92
N LEU A 216 15.17 30.09 -3.30
CA LEU A 216 13.76 30.13 -2.93
C LEU A 216 13.53 30.09 -1.41
N PHE A 217 14.27 29.24 -0.68
CA PHE A 217 14.09 29.08 0.77
C PHE A 217 14.68 30.23 1.59
N GLN A 218 15.67 30.95 1.05
CA GLN A 218 16.24 32.13 1.69
C GLN A 218 15.36 33.38 1.52
N SER A 219 14.55 33.43 0.46
CA SER A 219 13.57 34.49 0.26
C SER A 219 12.39 34.32 1.23
N LYS A 220 12.12 35.34 2.05
CA LYS A 220 10.98 35.32 2.99
C LYS A 220 9.67 35.71 2.31
N THR A 221 9.75 36.40 1.17
CA THR A 221 8.59 36.82 0.37
C THR A 221 8.83 36.56 -1.12
N THR A 222 7.73 36.47 -1.89
CA THR A 222 7.79 36.34 -3.35
C THR A 222 8.46 37.55 -4.00
N ALA A 223 8.24 38.75 -3.48
CA ALA A 223 8.89 39.97 -3.96
C ALA A 223 10.41 39.95 -3.74
N GLU A 224 10.88 39.45 -2.59
CA GLU A 224 12.32 39.26 -2.34
C GLU A 224 12.96 38.24 -3.30
N TYR A 225 12.23 37.17 -3.63
CA TYR A 225 12.69 36.19 -4.62
C TYR A 225 12.80 36.81 -6.02
N GLU A 226 11.76 37.53 -6.47
CA GLU A 226 11.70 38.14 -7.80
C GLU A 226 12.71 39.28 -8.01
N THR A 227 13.06 39.99 -6.93
CA THR A 227 14.03 41.11 -6.96
C THR A 227 15.49 40.68 -6.77
N ARG A 228 15.75 39.41 -6.46
CA ARG A 228 17.10 38.91 -6.22
C ARG A 228 17.90 38.85 -7.53
N THR A 229 19.02 39.55 -7.58
CA THR A 229 19.89 39.61 -8.77
C THR A 229 20.94 38.50 -8.82
N GLU A 230 21.16 37.79 -7.72
CA GLU A 230 22.09 36.66 -7.66
C GLU A 230 21.51 35.46 -8.41
N SER A 231 22.14 35.11 -9.54
CA SER A 231 21.78 33.93 -10.31
C SER A 231 22.11 32.65 -9.53
N PRO A 232 21.18 31.67 -9.42
CA PRO A 232 21.44 30.40 -8.77
C PRO A 232 22.35 29.53 -9.64
N CYS A 233 23.64 29.84 -9.62
CA CYS A 233 24.64 29.20 -10.46
C CYS A 233 24.93 27.76 -10.03
N CYS A 234 25.22 26.92 -11.02
CA CYS A 234 25.72 25.56 -10.80
C CYS A 234 26.94 25.54 -9.86
N PRO A 235 26.94 24.70 -8.81
CA PRO A 235 28.07 24.59 -7.87
C PRO A 235 29.35 24.07 -8.56
N PHE A 236 29.21 23.40 -9.71
CA PHE A 236 30.33 22.95 -10.55
C PHE A 236 30.85 24.03 -11.51
N LYS A 237 30.34 25.27 -11.40
CA LYS A 237 30.80 26.45 -12.16
C LYS A 237 30.73 26.25 -13.68
N CYS A 238 29.65 25.63 -14.17
CA CYS A 238 29.43 25.43 -15.62
C CYS A 238 28.78 26.63 -16.32
N ASN A 239 28.54 27.73 -15.59
CA ASN A 239 27.88 28.95 -16.07
C ASN A 239 26.39 28.78 -16.45
N ASP A 240 25.78 27.66 -16.09
CA ASP A 240 24.33 27.45 -16.16
C ASP A 240 23.69 27.57 -14.77
N ILE A 241 22.36 27.68 -14.76
CA ILE A 241 21.54 27.69 -13.55
C ILE A 241 21.41 26.27 -12.98
N ASP A 242 21.58 26.14 -11.66
CA ASP A 242 21.34 24.88 -10.94
C ASP A 242 19.83 24.68 -10.70
N TYR A 243 19.14 24.17 -11.71
CA TYR A 243 17.71 23.96 -11.67
C TYR A 243 17.32 22.49 -11.89
N LYS A 244 16.43 21.97 -11.03
CA LYS A 244 15.88 20.61 -11.10
C LYS A 244 16.96 19.56 -11.37
N TRP A 245 17.01 19.00 -12.57
CA TRP A 245 17.86 17.89 -12.95
C TRP A 245 19.20 18.31 -13.58
N HIS A 246 19.59 19.59 -13.48
CA HIS A 246 20.82 20.12 -14.06
C HIS A 246 22.06 19.27 -13.72
N PHE A 247 22.17 18.78 -12.49
CA PHE A 247 23.29 17.93 -12.06
C PHE A 247 23.46 16.64 -12.88
N LEU A 248 22.40 16.12 -13.51
CA LEU A 248 22.43 14.94 -14.38
C LEU A 248 22.98 15.25 -15.78
N THR A 249 22.85 16.50 -16.23
CA THR A 249 23.24 16.96 -17.57
C THR A 249 24.51 17.82 -17.56
N CYS A 250 24.95 18.27 -16.39
CA CYS A 250 26.10 19.16 -16.23
C CYS A 250 27.40 18.45 -16.60
N LYS A 251 28.10 18.94 -17.64
CA LYS A 251 29.38 18.38 -18.10
C LYS A 251 30.53 18.56 -17.10
N LYS A 252 30.43 19.55 -16.21
CA LYS A 252 31.41 19.80 -15.13
C LYS A 252 31.11 19.00 -13.86
N SER A 253 29.96 18.31 -13.79
CA SER A 253 29.63 17.44 -12.66
C SER A 253 30.62 16.27 -12.61
N PRO A 254 31.16 15.91 -11.43
CA PRO A 254 32.01 14.74 -11.27
C PRO A 254 31.26 13.43 -11.62
N LEU A 255 29.92 13.45 -11.56
CA LEU A 255 29.06 12.31 -11.84
C LEU A 255 28.68 12.19 -13.32
N HIS A 256 29.03 13.15 -14.18
CA HIS A 256 28.62 13.16 -15.60
C HIS A 256 28.98 11.86 -16.33
N SER A 257 30.18 11.35 -16.10
CA SER A 257 30.63 10.09 -16.71
C SER A 257 29.89 8.87 -16.15
N GLN A 258 29.53 8.89 -14.86
CA GLN A 258 28.81 7.81 -14.20
C GLN A 258 27.36 7.75 -14.67
N VAL A 259 26.65 8.88 -14.72
CA VAL A 259 25.27 8.97 -15.23
C VAL A 259 25.17 8.39 -16.65
N THR A 260 26.18 8.67 -17.50
CA THR A 260 26.24 8.11 -18.85
C THR A 260 26.50 6.60 -18.85
N LYS A 261 27.30 6.09 -17.90
CA LYS A 261 27.58 4.65 -17.74
C LYS A 261 26.35 3.88 -17.25
N GLU A 262 25.52 4.46 -16.37
CA GLU A 262 24.28 3.84 -15.85
C GLU A 262 23.23 3.55 -16.93
N LEU A 263 23.35 4.16 -18.12
CA LEU A 263 22.50 3.77 -19.26
C LEU A 263 22.75 2.33 -19.71
N LYS A 264 23.96 1.79 -19.56
CA LYS A 264 24.29 0.42 -19.98
C LYS A 264 23.52 -0.64 -19.18
N PRO A 265 23.56 -0.66 -17.84
CA PRO A 265 22.76 -1.61 -17.07
C PRO A 265 21.26 -1.41 -17.31
N PHE A 266 20.78 -0.17 -17.44
CA PHE A 266 19.38 0.09 -17.79
C PHE A 266 18.96 -0.55 -19.13
N ILE A 267 19.79 -0.42 -20.18
CA ILE A 267 19.56 -1.08 -21.48
C ILE A 267 19.55 -2.60 -21.31
N GLN A 268 20.48 -3.15 -20.52
CA GLN A 268 20.58 -4.59 -20.30
C GLN A 268 19.34 -5.13 -19.60
N THR A 269 18.81 -4.41 -18.60
CA THR A 269 17.56 -4.76 -17.92
C THR A 269 16.37 -4.73 -18.86
N MET A 270 16.23 -3.71 -19.71
CA MET A 270 15.12 -3.69 -20.68
C MET A 270 15.19 -4.87 -21.68
N ARG A 271 16.40 -5.29 -22.06
CA ARG A 271 16.60 -6.47 -22.91
C ARG A 271 16.25 -7.76 -22.19
N SER A 272 16.68 -7.93 -20.94
CA SER A 272 16.36 -9.14 -20.16
C SER A 272 14.86 -9.25 -19.88
N LEU A 273 14.17 -8.12 -19.73
CA LEU A 273 12.71 -8.05 -19.61
C LEU A 273 11.97 -8.19 -20.95
N GLN A 274 12.68 -8.39 -22.06
CA GLN A 274 12.11 -8.53 -23.41
C GLN A 274 11.17 -7.37 -23.78
N SER A 275 11.54 -6.14 -23.39
CA SER A 275 10.73 -4.94 -23.66
C SER A 275 10.57 -4.71 -25.17
N ASP A 276 9.39 -4.21 -25.60
CA ASP A 276 9.12 -3.95 -27.02
C ASP A 276 10.20 -3.02 -27.64
N PRO A 277 10.77 -3.36 -28.81
CA PRO A 277 11.85 -2.60 -29.43
C PRO A 277 11.51 -1.12 -29.69
N ASN A 278 10.25 -0.80 -29.99
CA ASN A 278 9.80 0.57 -30.20
C ASN A 278 9.77 1.35 -28.88
N ILE A 279 9.29 0.73 -27.80
CA ILE A 279 9.31 1.32 -26.45
C ILE A 279 10.75 1.60 -26.02
N MET A 280 11.64 0.60 -26.19
CA MET A 280 13.07 0.77 -25.90
C MET A 280 13.69 1.92 -26.70
N SER A 281 13.40 1.99 -28.01
CA SER A 281 13.91 3.05 -28.89
C SER A 281 13.46 4.44 -28.43
N VAL A 282 12.17 4.59 -28.10
CA VAL A 282 11.61 5.86 -27.62
C VAL A 282 12.26 6.29 -26.30
N ILE A 283 12.29 5.40 -25.31
CA ILE A 283 12.84 5.69 -23.98
C ILE A 283 14.34 6.03 -24.08
N LEU A 284 15.13 5.23 -24.80
CA LEU A 284 16.57 5.44 -24.92
C LEU A 284 16.91 6.71 -25.68
N ASN A 285 16.17 7.02 -26.74
CA ASN A 285 16.39 8.26 -27.48
C ASN A 285 16.06 9.47 -26.59
N ARG A 286 14.96 9.42 -25.85
CA ARG A 286 14.57 10.48 -24.90
C ARG A 286 15.62 10.67 -23.81
N LEU A 287 16.04 9.60 -23.14
CA LEU A 287 17.05 9.66 -22.08
C LEU A 287 18.39 10.18 -22.60
N ARG A 288 18.87 9.70 -23.75
CA ARG A 288 20.14 10.17 -24.33
C ARG A 288 20.08 11.64 -24.74
N THR A 289 18.95 12.07 -25.30
CA THR A 289 18.74 13.47 -25.69
C THR A 289 18.74 14.36 -24.45
N PHE A 290 18.01 13.95 -23.41
CA PHE A 290 17.96 14.62 -22.12
C PHE A 290 19.35 14.74 -21.46
N LEU A 291 20.08 13.62 -21.34
CA LEU A 291 21.40 13.60 -20.70
C LEU A 291 22.45 14.41 -21.46
N LYS A 292 22.29 14.60 -22.78
CA LYS A 292 23.15 15.47 -23.58
C LYS A 292 22.75 16.95 -23.53
N GLY A 293 21.66 17.30 -22.85
CA GLY A 293 21.10 18.65 -22.83
C GLY A 293 20.57 19.12 -24.19
N LEU A 294 20.16 18.18 -25.06
CA LEU A 294 19.68 18.48 -26.40
C LEU A 294 18.16 18.69 -26.43
N PRO A 295 17.63 19.51 -27.35
CA PRO A 295 16.18 19.70 -27.49
C PRO A 295 15.48 18.41 -27.95
N HIS A 296 14.23 18.25 -27.54
CA HIS A 296 13.42 17.07 -27.86
C HIS A 296 13.18 16.96 -29.38
N LYS A 297 13.65 15.87 -30.02
CA LYS A 297 13.29 15.54 -31.41
C LYS A 297 12.03 14.67 -31.46
N ARG A 298 11.13 14.90 -32.43
CA ARG A 298 9.99 13.98 -32.67
C ARG A 298 10.53 12.63 -33.15
N ILE A 299 10.07 11.54 -32.57
CA ILE A 299 10.51 10.18 -32.93
C ILE A 299 9.48 9.62 -33.90
N THR A 300 9.90 9.31 -35.12
CA THR A 300 9.09 8.55 -36.08
C THR A 300 9.36 7.07 -35.84
N LEU A 301 8.35 6.33 -35.39
CA LEU A 301 8.45 4.88 -35.23
C LEU A 301 8.38 4.20 -36.59
N PRO A 302 9.17 3.13 -36.83
CA PRO A 302 9.00 2.31 -38.02
C PRO A 302 7.59 1.71 -38.02
N GLN A 303 6.90 1.82 -39.16
CA GLN A 303 5.61 1.15 -39.37
C GLN A 303 5.84 -0.35 -39.26
N ARG A 304 5.06 -1.05 -38.42
CA ARG A 304 5.06 -2.52 -38.40
C ARG A 304 4.61 -2.97 -39.79
N SER A 305 5.48 -3.68 -40.52
CA SER A 305 5.08 -4.45 -41.68
C SER A 305 4.00 -5.44 -41.22
N LYS A 306 2.82 -5.37 -41.84
CA LYS A 306 1.70 -6.27 -41.59
C LYS A 306 2.09 -7.72 -41.80
#